data_AF-A0A4R0VCB9-F1
#
_entry.id   AF-A0A4R0VCB9-F1
#
_cell.length_a   1.000
_cell.length_b   1.000
_cell.length_c   1.000
_cell.angle_alpha   90.00
_cell.angle_beta   90.00
_cell.angle_gamma   90.00
#
_symmetry.space_group_name_H-M   'P 1'
#
loop_
_entity.id
_entity.type
_entity.pdbx_description
1 polymer ?
#
loop_
_entity_poly.entity_id
_entity_poly.type
_entity_poly.pdbx_seq_one_letter_code
_entity_poly.pdbx_strand_id
1 'polypeptide(L)'
;MDSMVLQQNKTTTLSGSAQKSSSGKTISVTLREGKHKYASSSTIDKAGKNSIKLPRIKGSLAQYTMEFAIATTVMKTVHDACVGELFIAAGQSNMEINYNDYFKSDSAFKTNTSSRYTRDN
;
A
#
# COMPACT_ATOMS: atom_id res chain seq x y z
N MET A 1 8.49 9.40 -10.54
CA MET A 1 7.44 10.02 -9.69
C MET A 1 7.35 9.20 -8.44
N ASP A 2 7.36 9.86 -7.28
CA ASP A 2 7.15 9.21 -5.99
C ASP A 2 5.64 9.17 -5.72
N SER A 3 5.08 7.97 -5.67
CA SER A 3 3.66 7.75 -5.40
C SER A 3 3.48 6.88 -4.17
N MET A 4 2.39 7.09 -3.44
CA MET A 4 2.05 6.32 -2.24
C MET A 4 0.54 6.09 -2.21
N VAL A 5 0.13 4.94 -1.67
CA VAL A 5 -1.28 4.61 -1.44
C VAL A 5 -1.50 4.35 0.05
N LEU A 6 -2.54 4.94 0.62
CA LEU A 6 -2.92 4.78 2.03
C LEU A 6 -4.39 4.37 2.16
N GLN A 7 -4.64 3.48 3.13
CA GLN A 7 -6.00 3.12 3.55
C GLN A 7 -6.68 4.32 4.22
N GLN A 8 -7.87 4.68 3.75
CA GLN A 8 -8.68 5.74 4.36
C GLN A 8 -9.24 5.32 5.72
N ASN A 9 -9.53 6.32 6.57
CA ASN A 9 -10.20 6.17 7.87
C ASN A 9 -9.52 5.18 8.84
N LYS A 10 -8.26 4.80 8.59
CA LYS A 10 -7.46 3.92 9.42
C LYS A 10 -6.20 4.63 9.88
N THR A 11 -5.81 4.40 11.13
CA THR A 11 -4.51 4.86 11.64
C THR A 11 -3.42 4.06 10.95
N THR A 12 -2.50 4.76 10.28
CA THR A 12 -1.37 4.14 9.57
C THR A 12 -0.06 4.54 10.25
N THR A 13 0.81 3.56 10.48
CA THR A 13 2.17 3.81 10.99
C THR A 13 3.14 3.92 9.82
N LEU A 14 3.83 5.05 9.71
CA LEU A 14 4.96 5.23 8.81
C LEU A 14 6.25 4.97 9.60
N SER A 15 7.01 3.97 9.18
CA SER A 15 8.31 3.66 9.77
C SER A 15 9.42 4.09 8.82
N GLY A 16 10.46 4.71 9.36
CA GLY A 16 11.57 5.20 8.56
C GLY A 16 12.88 5.30 9.32
N SER A 17 13.92 5.68 8.59
CA SER A 17 15.25 5.95 9.12
C SER A 17 15.77 7.29 8.63
N ALA A 18 16.47 8.01 9.49
CA ALA A 18 17.20 9.22 9.22
C ALA A 18 18.68 9.04 9.60
N GLN A 19 19.52 9.99 9.21
CA GLN A 19 20.92 10.00 9.65
C GLN A 19 20.99 10.06 11.18
N LYS A 20 21.95 9.34 11.78
CA LYS A 20 22.16 9.31 13.25
C LYS A 20 22.41 10.70 13.85
N SER A 21 22.99 11.62 13.07
CA SER A 21 23.16 13.04 13.43
C SER A 21 21.84 13.78 13.70
N SER A 22 20.70 13.21 13.28
CA SER A 22 19.36 13.72 13.53
C SER A 22 18.68 13.08 14.75
N SER A 23 19.36 12.19 15.49
CA SER A 23 18.85 11.63 16.75
C SER A 23 18.40 12.73 17.70
N GLY A 24 17.25 12.53 18.35
CA GLY A 24 16.64 13.50 19.26
C GLY A 24 15.89 14.64 18.57
N LYS A 25 16.02 14.81 17.25
CA LYS A 25 15.21 15.78 16.49
C LYS A 25 13.81 15.22 16.22
N THR A 26 12.86 16.13 16.08
CA THR A 26 11.50 15.80 15.62
C THR A 26 11.49 15.62 14.11
N ILE A 27 10.94 14.50 13.67
CA ILE A 27 10.48 14.30 12.30
C ILE A 27 8.97 14.48 12.24
N SER A 28 8.49 15.24 11.27
CA SER A 28 7.06 15.47 11.04
C SER A 28 6.66 15.08 9.64
N VAL A 29 5.39 14.69 9.51
CA VAL A 29 4.71 14.45 8.25
C VAL A 29 3.50 15.36 8.17
N THR A 30 3.33 16.03 7.03
CA THR A 30 2.10 16.76 6.70
C THR A 30 1.51 16.22 5.40
N LEU A 31 0.22 15.94 5.36
CA LEU A 31 -0.53 15.67 4.14
C LEU A 31 -1.45 16.86 3.85
N ARG A 32 -1.49 17.32 2.59
CA ARG A 32 -2.33 18.44 2.15
C ARG A 32 -3.07 18.11 0.86
N GLU A 33 -4.35 18.44 0.84
CA GLU A 33 -5.21 18.37 -0.34
C GLU A 33 -6.23 19.51 -0.22
N GLY A 34 -6.02 20.60 -0.98
CA GLY A 34 -6.85 21.81 -0.87
C GLY A 34 -6.93 22.34 0.57
N LYS A 35 -8.13 22.29 1.17
CA LYS A 35 -8.38 22.71 2.57
C LYS A 35 -8.13 21.60 3.60
N HIS A 36 -8.02 20.35 3.18
CA HIS A 36 -7.73 19.24 4.09
C HIS A 36 -6.24 19.20 4.41
N LYS A 37 -5.94 19.16 5.71
CA LYS A 37 -4.57 19.09 6.22
C LYS A 37 -4.51 18.12 7.39
N TYR A 38 -3.56 17.19 7.32
CA TYR A 38 -3.26 16.25 8.39
C TYR A 38 -1.80 16.38 8.75
N ALA A 39 -1.47 16.31 10.03
CA ALA A 39 -0.10 16.37 10.51
C ALA A 39 0.13 15.38 11.63
N SER A 40 1.33 14.82 11.68
CA SER A 40 1.79 14.00 12.80
C SER A 40 3.30 14.06 12.89
N SER A 41 3.86 13.67 14.04
CA SER A 41 5.30 13.74 14.28
C SER A 41 5.75 12.70 15.28
N SER A 42 7.04 12.39 15.26
CA SER A 42 7.70 11.63 16.31
C SER A 42 9.16 12.06 16.46
N THR A 43 9.81 11.57 17.52
CA THR A 43 11.23 11.81 17.76
C THR A 43 12.05 10.72 17.11
N ILE A 44 13.17 11.10 16.48
CA ILE A 44 14.14 10.16 15.91
C ILE A 44 14.95 9.56 17.07
N ASP A 45 15.04 8.23 17.12
CA ASP A 45 15.78 7.54 18.17
C ASP A 45 17.30 7.60 17.98
N LYS A 46 18.05 7.09 18.97
CA LYS A 46 19.52 7.05 18.94
C LYS A 46 20.11 6.25 17.78
N ALA A 47 19.35 5.29 17.24
CA ALA A 47 19.73 4.50 16.08
C ALA A 47 19.37 5.18 14.75
N GLY A 48 18.70 6.34 14.79
CA GLY A 48 18.21 7.05 13.61
C GLY A 48 16.86 6.55 13.12
N LYS A 49 16.17 5.65 13.84
CA LYS A 49 14.85 5.13 13.44
C LYS A 49 13.73 6.05 13.94
N ASN A 50 12.61 6.03 13.24
CA ASN A 50 11.41 6.74 13.64
C ASN A 50 10.15 5.93 13.28
N SER A 51 9.06 6.24 13.98
CA SER A 51 7.74 5.69 13.72
C SER A 51 6.71 6.80 13.93
N ILE A 52 6.03 7.22 12.87
CA ILE A 52 5.02 8.28 12.90
C ILE A 52 3.65 7.62 12.75
N LYS A 53 2.73 7.86 13.69
CA LYS A 53 1.35 7.42 13.59
C LYS A 53 0.52 8.51 12.92
N LEU A 54 0.11 8.28 11.68
CA LEU A 54 -0.82 9.17 10.99
C LEU A 54 -2.22 9.08 11.60
N PRO A 55 -2.97 10.19 11.71
CA PRO A 55 -4.36 10.15 12.09
C PRO A 55 -5.19 9.39 11.02
N ARG A 56 -6.47 9.16 11.32
CA ARG A 56 -7.42 8.67 10.31
C ARG A 56 -7.60 9.74 9.24
N ILE A 57 -7.09 9.48 8.04
CA ILE A 57 -7.17 10.40 6.89
C ILE A 57 -8.40 10.04 6.06
N LYS A 58 -9.20 11.05 5.70
CA LYS A 58 -10.37 10.83 4.84
C LYS A 58 -9.91 10.56 3.41
N GLY A 59 -10.52 9.59 2.74
CA GLY A 59 -10.21 9.34 1.33
C GLY A 59 -10.63 10.52 0.44
N SER A 60 -9.93 10.68 -0.67
CA SER A 60 -10.25 11.68 -1.69
C SER A 60 -9.99 11.13 -3.09
N LEU A 61 -10.71 11.68 -4.08
CA LEU A 61 -10.44 11.46 -5.49
C LEU A 61 -9.22 12.28 -5.97
N ALA A 62 -8.87 13.35 -5.26
CA ALA A 62 -7.65 14.10 -5.51
C ALA A 62 -6.50 13.54 -4.67
N GLN A 63 -5.28 13.67 -5.20
CA GLN A 63 -4.07 13.24 -4.51
C GLN A 63 -3.67 14.24 -3.42
N TYR A 64 -3.16 13.71 -2.31
CA TYR A 64 -2.51 14.51 -1.29
C TYR A 64 -1.04 14.72 -1.64
N THR A 65 -0.51 15.91 -1.34
CA THR A 65 0.94 16.11 -1.23
C THR A 65 1.37 15.80 0.20
N MET A 66 2.34 14.89 0.36
CA MET A 66 2.90 14.49 1.65
C MET A 66 4.33 14.99 1.80
N GLU A 67 4.60 15.79 2.84
CA GLU A 67 5.92 16.34 3.15
C GLU A 67 6.47 15.73 4.44
N PHE A 68 7.72 15.26 4.39
CA PHE A 68 8.50 14.83 5.55
C PHE A 68 9.51 15.92 5.89
N ALA A 69 9.52 16.41 7.13
CA ALA A 69 10.45 17.43 7.58
C ALA A 69 11.19 17.01 8.85
N ILE A 70 12.44 17.41 8.99
CA ILE A 70 13.23 17.27 10.22
C ILE A 70 13.57 18.67 10.71
N ALA A 71 13.19 18.98 11.95
CA ALA A 71 13.43 20.30 12.56
C ALA A 71 13.09 21.48 11.61
N THR A 72 11.92 21.40 10.96
CA THR A 72 11.32 22.33 9.96
C THR A 72 11.88 22.31 8.54
N THR A 73 13.02 21.68 8.29
CA THR A 73 13.53 21.50 6.92
C THR A 73 12.81 20.35 6.22
N VAL A 74 12.16 20.62 5.09
CA VAL A 74 11.55 19.57 4.25
C VAL A 74 12.65 18.71 3.63
N MET A 75 12.62 17.42 3.94
CA MET A 75 13.61 16.44 3.49
C MET A 75 13.11 15.62 2.30
N LYS A 76 11.80 15.40 2.21
CA LYS A 76 11.17 14.63 1.15
C LYS A 76 9.73 15.09 0.92
N THR A 77 9.33 15.13 -0.35
CA THR A 77 7.95 15.37 -0.77
C THR A 77 7.49 14.23 -1.67
N VAL A 78 6.32 13.68 -1.37
CA VAL A 78 5.59 12.72 -2.21
C VAL A 78 4.38 13.46 -2.77
N HIS A 79 4.38 13.71 -4.08
CA HIS A 79 3.34 14.52 -4.71
C HIS A 79 2.03 13.75 -4.92
N ASP A 80 2.13 12.43 -5.12
CA ASP A 80 1.01 11.57 -5.51
C ASP A 80 0.65 10.58 -4.39
N ALA A 81 0.22 11.09 -3.24
CA ALA A 81 -0.29 10.25 -2.15
C ALA A 81 -1.81 10.06 -2.27
N CYS A 82 -2.23 8.92 -2.82
CA CYS A 82 -3.62 8.54 -2.94
C CYS A 82 -4.14 7.98 -1.60
N VAL A 83 -5.30 8.44 -1.14
CA VAL A 83 -5.96 7.92 0.07
C VAL A 83 -7.34 7.42 -0.29
N GLY A 84 -7.60 6.14 -0.05
CA GLY A 84 -8.85 5.49 -0.42
C GLY A 84 -8.99 4.11 0.19
N GLU A 85 -9.95 3.32 -0.29
CA GLU A 85 -10.00 1.90 0.06
C GLU A 85 -8.90 1.15 -0.67
N LEU A 86 -8.11 0.38 0.08
CA LEU A 86 -7.02 -0.42 -0.43
C LEU A 86 -7.41 -1.90 -0.43
N PHE A 87 -7.78 -2.39 -1.60
CA PHE A 87 -8.00 -3.81 -1.83
C PHE A 87 -6.67 -4.43 -2.25
N ILE A 88 -5.99 -5.10 -1.32
CA ILE A 88 -4.83 -5.93 -1.69
C ILE A 88 -5.39 -7.17 -2.37
N ALA A 89 -5.24 -7.25 -3.70
CA ALA A 89 -5.49 -8.48 -4.45
C ALA A 89 -4.39 -9.50 -4.12
N ALA A 90 -4.44 -10.07 -2.92
CA ALA A 90 -3.64 -11.22 -2.55
C ALA A 90 -4.35 -12.47 -3.07
N GLY A 91 -4.08 -12.80 -4.32
CA GLY A 91 -4.57 -14.00 -4.96
C GLY A 91 -4.09 -13.97 -6.38
N GLN A 92 -3.09 -14.79 -6.71
CA GLN A 92 -3.02 -15.26 -8.08
C GLN A 92 -4.39 -15.84 -8.37
N SER A 93 -5.13 -15.19 -9.26
CA SER A 93 -6.21 -15.89 -9.92
C SER A 93 -5.54 -17.12 -10.52
N ASN A 94 -5.90 -18.29 -10.00
CA ASN A 94 -5.60 -19.58 -10.64
C ASN A 94 -6.47 -19.66 -11.91
N MET A 95 -6.35 -18.63 -12.77
CA MET A 95 -7.13 -18.46 -13.98
C MET A 95 -6.62 -19.41 -15.07
N GLU A 96 -5.43 -19.98 -14.87
CA GLU A 96 -4.96 -21.13 -15.61
C GLU A 96 -5.57 -22.40 -15.01
N ILE A 97 -6.52 -22.99 -15.73
CA ILE A 97 -6.99 -24.34 -15.44
C ILE A 97 -5.90 -25.33 -15.88
N ASN A 98 -5.33 -26.06 -14.92
CA ASN A 98 -4.28 -27.03 -15.23
C ASN A 98 -4.86 -28.22 -16.03
N TYR A 99 -4.50 -28.33 -17.29
CA TYR A 99 -4.97 -29.43 -18.14
C TYR A 99 -4.60 -30.82 -17.58
N ASN A 100 -3.41 -30.96 -17.00
CA ASN A 100 -2.95 -32.25 -16.48
C ASN A 100 -3.81 -32.74 -15.30
N ASP A 101 -4.23 -31.81 -14.44
CA ASP A 101 -4.98 -32.14 -13.23
C ASP A 101 -6.47 -32.36 -13.53
N TYR A 102 -7.03 -31.62 -14.49
CA TYR A 102 -8.48 -31.61 -14.73
C TYR A 102 -8.93 -32.36 -16.00
N PHE A 103 -8.07 -32.55 -17.00
CA PHE A 103 -8.50 -33.03 -18.33
C PHE A 103 -7.61 -34.08 -18.98
N LYS A 104 -6.48 -34.47 -18.37
CA LYS A 104 -5.55 -35.46 -18.96
C LYS A 104 -6.19 -36.83 -19.20
N SER A 105 -6.95 -37.33 -18.24
CA SER A 105 -7.63 -38.63 -18.35
C SER A 105 -9.08 -38.45 -18.81
N ASP A 106 -9.59 -39.41 -19.57
CA ASP A 106 -10.98 -39.38 -20.05
C ASP A 106 -12.00 -39.39 -18.90
N SER A 107 -11.67 -40.06 -17.80
CA SER A 107 -12.50 -40.07 -16.59
C SER A 107 -12.59 -38.67 -15.95
N ALA A 108 -11.44 -37.99 -15.80
CA ALA A 108 -11.39 -36.63 -15.26
C ALA A 108 -12.09 -35.65 -16.19
N PHE A 109 -11.85 -35.76 -17.51
CA PHE A 109 -12.53 -34.94 -18.51
C PHE A 109 -14.05 -35.10 -18.46
N LYS A 110 -14.58 -36.33 -18.49
CA LYS A 110 -16.03 -36.59 -18.42
C LYS A 110 -16.66 -36.08 -17.13
N THR A 111 -15.97 -36.26 -16.01
CA THR A 111 -16.44 -35.79 -14.70
C THR A 111 -16.49 -34.26 -14.66
N ASN A 112 -15.40 -33.60 -15.05
CA ASN A 112 -15.27 -32.14 -14.97
C ASN A 112 -16.10 -31.40 -16.04
N THR A 113 -16.44 -32.07 -17.14
CA THR A 113 -17.33 -31.52 -18.19
C THR A 113 -18.78 -31.96 -18.08
N SER A 114 -19.11 -32.80 -17.09
CA SER A 114 -20.43 -33.46 -16.98
C SER A 114 -20.82 -34.22 -18.26
N SER A 115 -19.83 -34.76 -18.99
CA SER A 115 -20.01 -35.46 -20.28
C SER A 115 -20.71 -34.65 -21.36
N ARG A 116 -20.68 -33.31 -21.28
CA ARG A 116 -21.33 -32.42 -22.26
C ARG A 116 -20.47 -32.08 -23.48
N TYR A 117 -19.20 -32.45 -23.45
CA TYR A 117 -18.25 -32.16 -24.51
C TYR A 117 -17.53 -33.44 -24.96
N THR A 118 -17.08 -33.46 -26.21
CA THR A 118 -16.22 -34.50 -26.79
C THR A 118 -14.83 -33.92 -27.04
N ARG A 119 -13.78 -34.73 -26.86
CA ARG A 119 -12.40 -34.34 -27.18
C ARG A 119 -12.02 -34.99 -28.50
N ASP A 120 -11.54 -34.19 -29.44
CA ASP A 120 -10.92 -34.71 -30.67
C ASP A 120 -9.53 -35.26 -30.32
N ASN A 121 -9.19 -36.42 -30.88
CA ASN A 121 -7.89 -37.07 -30.66
C ASN A 121 -6.80 -36.47 -31.56
#